data_AF-A0A4R2QX98-F1
#
_entry.id   AF-A0A4R2QX98-F1
#
_cell.length_a   1.000
_cell.length_b   1.000
_cell.length_c   1.000
_cell.angle_alpha   90.00
_cell.angle_beta   90.00
_cell.angle_gamma   90.00
#
_symmetry.space_group_name_H-M   'P 1'
#
loop_
_entity.id
_entity.type
_entity.pdbx_description
1 polymer ?
#
loop_
_entity_poly.entity_id
_entity_poly.type
_entity_poly.pdbx_seq_one_letter_code
_entity_poly.pdbx_strand_id
1 'polypeptide(L)'
;MPKIVVYTSTGCNYCAKIKKELTEWGFTYEERNVIENKAYFNDLHEKGIFSTPVTFIDEQSVIGYRPNKMKQILGVTEEMLQTAQVAGGDKAGIEAEQAAQEAIFTDLDPAMYDQTYDLVCIGSGPAGASAAVYAARGKLKVLVVDKGPASGALAITHKIANYPGVQEELTGLELVDRIRRQAKEYGATFVRGNVQSLNVDGETKEVVLPEGTIKTKSIFVAVGARGRTKKLKGEDEFAGRGVSYCTTCDAAFFEGRTVAVVGDNEEAVSEASTIAQFAQKVLFLIPGKKLSGQANLDDLDGQNNIEVLFSHRVKEILGEEDGKLEGLLVEKEGGETERFEVHGVFLYVAGNKPATDFVGDTLKRDEEGYIEVDFNLQTSVEGVFAGGDARKTPLKQAVIAAADGAVAALGADKHVNKRKRLIPQYS
;
A
#
# COMPACT_ATOMS: atom_id res chain seq x y z
N MET A 1 -24.34 34.39 15.71
CA MET A 1 -23.78 33.04 15.45
C MET A 1 -24.85 32.03 15.83
N PRO A 2 -25.08 30.99 15.00
CA PRO A 2 -26.08 29.96 15.29
C PRO A 2 -25.76 29.24 16.59
N LYS A 3 -26.78 28.82 17.33
CA LYS A 3 -26.59 28.01 18.53
C LYS A 3 -26.39 26.55 18.11
N ILE A 4 -25.19 26.03 18.34
CA ILE A 4 -24.84 24.65 17.96
C ILE A 4 -24.69 23.78 19.19
N VAL A 5 -25.42 22.66 19.24
CA VAL A 5 -25.31 21.64 20.30
C VAL A 5 -25.01 20.30 19.65
N VAL A 6 -23.92 19.65 20.07
CA VAL A 6 -23.50 18.34 19.55
C VAL A 6 -23.68 17.28 20.64
N TYR A 7 -24.58 16.34 20.40
CA TYR A 7 -24.73 15.15 21.24
C TYR A 7 -23.71 14.11 20.81
N THR A 8 -22.87 13.68 21.74
CA THR A 8 -21.75 12.76 21.51
C THR A 8 -21.84 11.52 22.38
N SER A 9 -21.12 10.47 22.02
CA SER A 9 -20.85 9.31 22.87
C SER A 9 -19.36 9.05 22.96
N THR A 10 -18.90 8.52 24.08
CA THR A 10 -17.48 8.19 24.30
C THR A 10 -17.02 7.12 23.30
N GLY A 11 -15.88 7.34 22.64
CA GLY A 11 -15.33 6.42 21.62
C GLY A 11 -15.93 6.57 20.21
N CYS A 12 -16.83 7.53 19.98
CA CYS A 12 -17.44 7.77 18.68
C CYS A 12 -16.55 8.61 17.75
N ASN A 13 -15.96 7.98 16.72
CA ASN A 13 -15.10 8.64 15.73
C ASN A 13 -15.82 9.80 15.01
N TYR A 14 -17.08 9.59 14.61
CA TYR A 14 -17.88 10.61 13.93
C TYR A 14 -18.23 11.81 14.82
N CYS A 15 -18.34 11.61 16.13
CA CYS A 15 -18.57 12.67 17.10
C CYS A 15 -17.34 13.59 17.18
N ALA A 16 -16.13 13.02 17.12
CA ALA A 16 -14.89 13.79 17.04
C ALA A 16 -14.79 14.58 15.72
N LYS A 17 -15.18 13.98 14.58
CA LYS A 17 -15.18 14.64 13.27
C LYS A 17 -16.05 15.89 13.24
N ILE A 18 -17.32 15.79 13.67
CA ILE A 18 -18.24 16.94 13.73
C ILE A 18 -17.67 18.09 14.56
N LYS A 19 -17.16 17.78 15.75
CA LYS A 19 -16.60 18.77 16.69
C LYS A 19 -15.40 19.51 16.09
N LYS A 20 -14.52 18.76 15.41
CA LYS A 20 -13.35 19.31 14.72
C LYS A 20 -13.78 20.22 13.57
N GLU A 21 -14.64 19.74 12.68
CA GLU A 21 -15.12 20.49 11.52
C GLU A 21 -15.87 21.78 11.90
N LEU A 22 -16.73 21.74 12.92
CA LEU A 22 -17.39 22.95 13.41
C LEU A 22 -16.39 24.01 13.86
N THR A 23 -15.32 23.58 14.53
CA THR A 23 -14.22 24.47 14.96
C THR A 23 -13.46 25.03 13.75
N GLU A 24 -13.14 24.19 12.76
CA GLU A 24 -12.45 24.59 11.52
C GLU A 24 -13.30 25.54 10.66
N TRP A 25 -14.62 25.39 10.67
CA TRP A 25 -15.54 26.30 9.99
C TRP A 25 -15.79 27.59 10.79
N GLY A 26 -15.12 27.77 11.93
CA GLY A 26 -15.18 28.98 12.75
C GLY A 26 -16.40 29.07 13.67
N PHE A 27 -17.06 27.94 13.96
CA PHE A 27 -18.21 27.90 14.87
C PHE A 27 -17.85 27.34 16.24
N THR A 28 -18.49 27.89 17.27
CA THR A 28 -18.47 27.35 18.62
C THR A 28 -19.70 26.47 18.84
N TYR A 29 -19.57 25.45 19.69
CA TYR A 29 -20.66 24.53 19.99
C TYR A 29 -20.63 24.10 21.47
N GLU A 30 -21.78 23.66 21.96
CA GLU A 30 -21.93 22.99 23.25
C GLU A 30 -21.87 21.47 23.04
N GLU A 31 -20.96 20.78 23.71
CA GLU A 31 -20.93 19.30 23.71
C GLU A 31 -21.82 18.72 24.82
N ARG A 32 -22.66 17.76 24.45
CA ARG A 32 -23.50 16.98 25.38
C ARG A 32 -23.22 15.49 25.23
N ASN A 33 -22.30 14.97 26.04
CA ASN A 33 -21.97 13.54 26.01
C ASN A 33 -23.05 12.71 26.73
N VAL A 34 -23.73 11.85 25.97
CA VAL A 34 -24.87 11.04 26.48
C VAL A 34 -24.43 9.84 27.30
N ILE A 35 -23.17 9.41 27.20
CA ILE A 35 -22.59 8.33 28.03
C ILE A 35 -22.17 8.87 29.40
N GLU A 36 -21.64 10.10 29.43
CA GLU A 36 -21.14 10.72 30.65
C GLU A 36 -22.25 11.40 31.48
N ASN A 37 -23.36 11.80 30.85
CA ASN A 37 -24.46 12.46 31.54
C ASN A 37 -25.84 11.93 31.10
N LYS A 38 -26.51 11.24 32.02
CA LYS A 38 -27.84 10.63 31.81
C LYS A 38 -28.93 11.65 31.48
N ALA A 39 -28.81 12.90 31.91
CA ALA A 39 -29.77 13.94 31.55
C ALA A 39 -29.74 14.24 30.05
N TYR A 40 -28.56 14.21 29.42
CA TYR A 40 -28.42 14.40 27.96
C TYR A 40 -28.91 13.19 27.18
N PHE A 41 -28.70 11.99 27.71
CA PHE A 41 -29.29 10.78 27.16
C PHE A 41 -30.83 10.85 27.11
N ASN A 42 -31.45 11.22 28.24
CA ASN A 42 -32.91 11.34 28.35
C ASN A 42 -33.46 12.44 27.44
N ASP A 43 -32.82 13.61 27.41
CA ASP A 43 -33.23 14.73 26.55
C ASP A 43 -33.18 14.37 25.05
N LEU A 44 -32.22 13.52 24.62
CA LEU A 44 -32.17 13.03 23.24
C LEU A 44 -33.31 12.03 22.94
N HIS A 45 -33.64 11.16 23.91
CA HIS A 45 -34.73 10.19 23.79
C HIS A 45 -36.12 10.85 23.80
N GLU A 46 -36.33 11.90 24.59
CA GLU A 46 -37.57 12.70 24.58
C GLU A 46 -37.81 13.37 23.22
N LYS A 47 -36.74 13.67 22.48
CA LYS A 47 -36.79 14.18 21.10
C LYS A 47 -36.94 13.07 20.05
N GLY A 48 -37.09 11.81 20.46
CA GLY A 48 -37.26 10.66 19.56
C GLY A 48 -36.00 10.24 18.82
N ILE A 49 -34.81 10.59 19.32
CA ILE A 49 -33.52 10.28 18.68
C ILE A 49 -32.74 9.29 19.57
N PHE A 50 -32.28 8.20 18.97
CA PHE A 50 -31.72 7.04 19.68
C PHE A 50 -30.28 6.72 19.29
N SER A 51 -29.57 7.67 18.65
CA SER A 51 -28.20 7.49 18.18
C SER A 51 -27.38 8.77 18.28
N THR A 52 -26.05 8.63 18.31
CA THR A 52 -25.07 9.72 18.22
C THR A 52 -24.14 9.46 17.02
N PRO A 53 -23.52 10.52 16.43
CA PRO A 53 -23.67 11.92 16.79
C PRO A 53 -24.97 12.55 16.27
N VAL A 54 -25.44 13.58 16.96
CA VAL A 54 -26.54 14.44 16.51
C VAL A 54 -26.15 15.89 16.74
N THR A 55 -26.25 16.70 15.69
CA THR A 55 -25.98 18.14 15.80
C THR A 55 -27.28 18.91 15.67
N PHE A 56 -27.60 19.71 16.68
CA PHE A 56 -28.64 20.72 16.60
C PHE A 56 -28.01 22.05 16.19
N ILE A 57 -28.53 22.65 15.13
CA ILE A 57 -28.18 23.99 14.66
C ILE A 57 -29.48 24.80 14.76
N ASP A 58 -29.55 25.64 15.80
CA ASP A 58 -30.78 26.30 16.23
C ASP A 58 -31.93 25.27 16.44
N GLU A 59 -32.96 25.28 15.59
CA GLU A 59 -34.11 24.35 15.66
C GLU A 59 -33.96 23.11 14.77
N GLN A 60 -32.92 23.05 13.93
CA GLN A 60 -32.74 21.96 12.97
C GLN A 60 -31.81 20.88 13.53
N SER A 61 -32.21 19.61 13.40
CA SER A 61 -31.36 18.47 13.75
C SER A 61 -30.72 17.82 12.53
N VAL A 62 -29.44 17.47 12.68
CA VAL A 62 -28.67 16.67 11.73
C VAL A 62 -28.23 15.41 12.46
N ILE A 63 -28.86 14.28 12.11
CA ILE A 63 -28.57 12.96 12.68
C ILE A 63 -27.44 12.29 11.87
N GLY A 64 -26.42 11.83 12.58
CA GLY A 64 -25.21 11.23 12.02
C GLY A 64 -24.20 12.26 11.49
N TYR A 65 -23.10 11.76 10.93
CA TYR A 65 -22.08 12.59 10.28
C TYR A 65 -22.51 13.00 8.87
N ARG A 66 -22.94 14.26 8.70
CA ARG A 66 -23.40 14.79 7.41
C ARG A 66 -22.82 16.19 7.13
N PRO A 67 -21.50 16.30 6.86
CA PRO A 67 -20.79 17.58 6.77
C PRO A 67 -21.38 18.52 5.71
N ASN A 68 -21.76 18.00 4.53
CA ASN A 68 -22.34 18.83 3.47
C ASN A 68 -23.68 19.46 3.87
N LYS A 69 -24.52 18.71 4.60
CA LYS A 69 -25.80 19.23 5.11
C LYS A 69 -25.57 20.28 6.19
N MET A 70 -24.57 20.08 7.06
CA MET A 70 -24.21 21.06 8.10
C MET A 70 -23.66 22.35 7.49
N LYS A 71 -22.75 22.25 6.51
CA LYS A 71 -22.22 23.41 5.76
C LYS A 71 -23.34 24.22 5.11
N GLN A 72 -24.32 23.53 4.51
CA GLN A 72 -25.48 24.17 3.90
C GLN A 72 -26.34 24.92 4.93
N ILE A 73 -26.62 24.31 6.09
CA ILE A 73 -27.43 24.93 7.16
C ILE A 73 -26.69 26.12 7.80
N LEU A 74 -25.37 25.99 8.00
CA LEU A 74 -24.52 27.01 8.61
C LEU A 74 -24.08 28.12 7.65
N GLY A 75 -24.36 27.96 6.34
CA GLY A 75 -23.95 28.92 5.32
C GLY A 75 -22.44 29.03 5.15
N VAL A 76 -21.70 27.93 5.33
CA VAL A 76 -20.23 27.90 5.19
C VAL A 76 -19.84 28.16 3.74
N THR A 77 -19.13 29.26 3.48
CA THR A 77 -18.60 29.61 2.15
C THR A 77 -17.13 29.19 2.01
N GLU A 78 -16.64 29.08 0.77
CA GLU A 78 -15.22 28.77 0.49
C GLU A 78 -14.26 29.83 1.08
N GLU A 79 -14.69 31.10 1.16
CA GLU A 79 -13.90 32.16 1.82
C GLU A 79 -13.75 31.91 3.33
N MET A 80 -14.79 31.41 4.01
CA MET A 80 -14.71 31.10 5.45
C MET A 80 -13.70 29.99 5.74
N LEU A 81 -13.55 29.03 4.82
CA LEU A 81 -12.61 27.92 4.93
C LEU A 81 -11.14 28.36 4.73
N GLN A 82 -10.89 29.42 3.97
CA GLN A 82 -9.53 29.95 3.73
C GLN A 82 -8.97 30.72 4.93
N THR A 83 -9.81 31.46 5.66
CA THR A 83 -9.38 32.23 6.84
C THR A 83 -8.98 31.38 8.05
N ALA A 84 -9.47 30.14 8.16
CA ALA A 84 -9.20 29.25 9.29
C ALA A 84 -7.88 28.46 9.16
N GLN A 85 -7.28 28.39 7.97
CA GLN A 85 -6.06 27.60 7.70
C GLN A 85 -4.75 28.19 8.26
N VAL A 86 -4.80 29.37 8.92
CA VAL A 86 -3.59 30.03 9.46
C VAL A 86 -3.35 29.74 10.96
N ALA A 87 -4.24 29.02 11.64
CA ALA A 87 -4.05 28.72 13.06
C ALA A 87 -4.57 27.32 13.44
N GLY A 88 -3.65 26.35 13.56
CA GLY A 88 -3.93 25.09 14.25
C GLY A 88 -3.27 23.89 13.58
N GLY A 89 -2.07 23.54 14.04
CA GLY A 89 -1.42 22.28 13.69
C GLY A 89 -2.05 21.07 14.38
N ASP A 90 -1.76 19.93 13.76
CA ASP A 90 -1.83 18.54 14.23
C ASP A 90 -3.18 17.82 14.27
N LYS A 91 -3.21 16.71 13.51
CA LYS A 91 -4.28 15.71 13.29
C LYS A 91 -5.27 15.95 12.13
N ALA A 92 -4.99 16.88 11.22
CA ALA A 92 -5.58 16.90 9.87
C ALA A 92 -4.72 16.18 8.81
N GLY A 93 -3.49 15.78 9.19
CA GLY A 93 -2.53 15.12 8.30
C GLY A 93 -3.00 13.75 7.82
N ILE A 94 -3.46 12.87 8.72
CA ILE A 94 -3.60 11.43 8.43
C ILE A 94 -4.71 11.12 7.40
N GLU A 95 -5.89 11.74 7.49
CA GLU A 95 -6.99 11.49 6.53
C GLU A 95 -6.76 12.20 5.18
N ALA A 96 -6.07 13.35 5.19
CA ALA A 96 -5.61 14.01 3.97
C ALA A 96 -4.41 13.27 3.34
N GLU A 97 -3.61 12.57 4.14
CA GLU A 97 -2.51 11.71 3.68
C GLU A 97 -2.99 10.45 3.02
N GLN A 98 -4.03 9.77 3.53
CA GLN A 98 -4.60 8.60 2.85
C GLN A 98 -5.20 8.99 1.48
N ALA A 99 -5.95 10.09 1.40
CA ALA A 99 -6.47 10.59 0.12
C ALA A 99 -5.37 11.10 -0.83
N ALA A 100 -4.26 11.65 -0.30
CA ALA A 100 -3.11 12.08 -1.09
C ALA A 100 -2.13 10.93 -1.41
N GLN A 101 -2.17 9.82 -0.68
CA GLN A 101 -1.43 8.59 -0.92
C GLN A 101 -1.97 7.86 -2.14
N GLU A 102 -3.29 7.80 -2.27
CA GLU A 102 -3.95 7.34 -3.50
C GLU A 102 -3.63 8.27 -4.69
N ALA A 103 -3.38 9.56 -4.46
CA ALA A 103 -3.07 10.51 -5.53
C ALA A 103 -1.65 10.39 -6.11
N ILE A 104 -0.71 9.70 -5.46
CA ILE A 104 0.66 9.51 -6.00
C ILE A 104 0.65 8.46 -7.11
N PHE A 105 0.06 7.32 -6.81
CA PHE A 105 -0.03 6.17 -7.71
C PHE A 105 -1.20 6.31 -8.67
N THR A 106 -0.99 5.95 -9.92
CA THR A 106 -2.07 5.77 -10.89
C THR A 106 -2.19 4.31 -11.25
N ASP A 107 -3.33 3.91 -11.82
CA ASP A 107 -3.45 2.61 -12.46
C ASP A 107 -2.59 2.58 -13.74
N LEU A 108 -2.32 1.36 -14.21
CA LEU A 108 -1.65 1.16 -15.49
C LEU A 108 -2.60 1.55 -16.63
N ASP A 109 -2.18 2.54 -17.42
CA ASP A 109 -2.87 2.95 -18.65
C ASP A 109 -2.31 2.14 -19.83
N PRO A 110 -3.15 1.55 -20.71
CA PRO A 110 -2.69 0.88 -21.93
C PRO A 110 -1.69 1.66 -22.77
N ALA A 111 -1.79 3.00 -22.82
CA ALA A 111 -0.85 3.85 -23.53
C ALA A 111 0.58 3.80 -22.96
N MET A 112 0.77 3.30 -21.73
CA MET A 112 2.08 3.11 -21.13
C MET A 112 2.85 1.95 -21.76
N TYR A 113 2.17 0.93 -22.31
CA TYR A 113 2.80 -0.23 -22.96
C TYR A 113 3.41 0.11 -24.33
N ASP A 114 2.89 1.16 -24.99
CA ASP A 114 3.41 1.66 -26.27
C ASP A 114 4.63 2.59 -26.10
N GLN A 115 4.99 2.92 -24.86
CA GLN A 115 6.07 3.82 -24.55
C GLN A 115 7.36 3.06 -24.19
N THR A 116 8.51 3.67 -24.47
CA THR A 116 9.79 3.24 -23.92
C THR A 116 10.23 4.22 -22.84
N TYR A 117 10.57 3.69 -21.67
CA TYR A 117 11.10 4.44 -20.54
C TYR A 117 12.63 4.43 -20.57
N ASP A 118 13.24 5.43 -19.95
CA ASP A 118 14.69 5.44 -19.77
C ASP A 118 15.08 4.58 -18.56
N LEU A 119 14.32 4.67 -17.48
CA LEU A 119 14.48 3.87 -16.27
C LEU A 119 13.13 3.39 -15.75
N VAL A 120 13.02 2.08 -15.47
CA VAL A 120 11.94 1.50 -14.68
C VAL A 120 12.48 1.08 -13.32
N CYS A 121 11.94 1.65 -12.26
CA CYS A 121 12.20 1.21 -10.88
C CYS A 121 11.12 0.20 -10.46
N ILE A 122 11.53 -0.96 -9.95
CA ILE A 122 10.62 -1.98 -9.43
C ILE A 122 10.68 -1.95 -7.91
N GLY A 123 9.63 -1.43 -7.29
CA GLY A 123 9.57 -1.05 -5.88
C GLY A 123 9.73 0.47 -5.70
N SER A 124 8.96 1.02 -4.77
CA SER A 124 8.80 2.44 -4.46
C SER A 124 9.14 2.79 -3.01
N GLY A 125 9.80 1.87 -2.28
CA GLY A 125 10.40 2.15 -0.98
C GLY A 125 11.57 3.16 -1.11
N PRO A 126 12.34 3.39 -0.03
CA PRO A 126 13.39 4.41 -0.03
C PRO A 126 14.38 4.31 -1.20
N ALA A 127 14.76 3.10 -1.60
CA ALA A 127 15.66 2.88 -2.73
C ALA A 127 15.01 3.33 -4.05
N GLY A 128 13.84 2.78 -4.39
CA GLY A 128 13.18 3.09 -5.65
C GLY A 128 12.71 4.55 -5.75
N ALA A 129 12.16 5.09 -4.67
CA ALA A 129 11.75 6.49 -4.61
C ALA A 129 12.95 7.45 -4.76
N SER A 130 14.07 7.17 -4.07
CA SER A 130 15.30 7.95 -4.22
C SER A 130 15.85 7.87 -5.65
N ALA A 131 15.91 6.66 -6.24
CA ALA A 131 16.33 6.50 -7.63
C ALA A 131 15.46 7.33 -8.59
N ALA A 132 14.15 7.35 -8.38
CA ALA A 132 13.23 8.14 -9.16
C ALA A 132 13.49 9.66 -9.03
N VAL A 133 13.78 10.17 -7.83
CA VAL A 133 14.18 11.58 -7.63
C VAL A 133 15.39 11.92 -8.50
N TYR A 134 16.47 11.13 -8.38
CA TYR A 134 17.73 11.42 -9.08
C TYR A 134 17.58 11.28 -10.61
N ALA A 135 16.93 10.22 -11.08
CA ALA A 135 16.73 9.96 -12.50
C ALA A 135 15.82 11.01 -13.15
N ALA A 136 14.70 11.37 -12.52
CA ALA A 136 13.78 12.38 -13.05
C ALA A 136 14.42 13.77 -13.07
N ARG A 137 15.21 14.14 -12.05
CA ARG A 137 16.04 15.37 -12.07
C ARG A 137 17.06 15.37 -13.20
N GLY A 138 17.60 14.20 -13.53
CA GLY A 138 18.45 13.98 -14.71
C GLY A 138 17.73 14.02 -16.05
N LYS A 139 16.43 14.35 -16.07
CA LYS A 139 15.56 14.38 -17.26
C LYS A 139 15.38 13.02 -17.94
N LEU A 140 15.59 11.92 -17.20
CA LEU A 140 15.19 10.60 -17.66
C LEU A 140 13.67 10.46 -17.56
N LYS A 141 13.09 9.72 -18.50
CA LYS A 141 11.69 9.29 -18.42
C LYS A 141 11.58 8.09 -17.47
N VAL A 142 11.05 8.33 -16.27
CA VAL A 142 11.03 7.35 -15.17
C VAL A 142 9.63 6.80 -14.91
N LEU A 143 9.52 5.48 -14.85
CA LEU A 143 8.36 4.77 -14.31
C LEU A 143 8.76 4.02 -13.04
N VAL A 144 7.95 4.12 -12.00
CA VAL A 144 8.09 3.34 -10.77
C VAL A 144 6.89 2.41 -10.66
N VAL A 145 7.14 1.10 -10.65
CA VAL A 145 6.11 0.08 -10.51
C VAL A 145 6.18 -0.47 -9.08
N ASP A 146 5.06 -0.43 -8.36
CA ASP A 146 4.95 -1.01 -7.03
C ASP A 146 3.57 -1.66 -6.83
N LYS A 147 3.48 -2.65 -5.94
CA LYS A 147 2.22 -3.28 -5.55
C LYS A 147 1.25 -2.31 -4.89
N GLY A 148 1.76 -1.31 -4.16
CA GLY A 148 0.88 -0.32 -3.53
C GLY A 148 1.59 0.70 -2.64
N PRO A 149 0.88 1.75 -2.20
CA PRO A 149 1.45 2.84 -1.40
C PRO A 149 1.97 2.37 -0.03
N ALA A 150 1.24 1.47 0.63
CA ALA A 150 1.61 0.89 1.92
C ALA A 150 2.47 -0.38 1.81
N SER A 151 3.00 -0.69 0.61
CA SER A 151 3.83 -1.87 0.43
C SER A 151 5.24 -1.69 1.03
N GLY A 152 5.84 -2.81 1.42
CA GLY A 152 7.25 -2.86 1.82
C GLY A 152 7.52 -2.59 3.31
N ALA A 153 8.76 -2.86 3.72
CA ALA A 153 9.12 -2.96 5.13
C ALA A 153 9.02 -1.64 5.92
N LEU A 154 9.24 -0.51 5.25
CA LEU A 154 9.26 0.79 5.91
C LEU A 154 7.86 1.36 6.12
N ALA A 155 6.91 1.07 5.23
CA ALA A 155 5.54 1.56 5.32
C ALA A 155 4.88 1.19 6.66
N ILE A 156 5.19 0.00 7.20
CA ILE A 156 4.63 -0.49 8.47
C ILE A 156 5.36 0.03 9.73
N THR A 157 6.35 0.93 9.59
CA THR A 157 7.14 1.44 10.73
C THR A 157 6.44 2.62 11.40
N HIS A 158 6.17 2.52 12.69
CA HIS A 158 5.45 3.55 13.45
C HIS A 158 6.25 4.83 13.70
N LYS A 159 7.57 4.73 13.80
CA LYS A 159 8.43 5.88 14.12
C LYS A 159 9.81 5.74 13.50
N ILE A 160 10.22 6.76 12.77
CA ILE A 160 11.57 6.97 12.26
C ILE A 160 12.28 7.96 13.17
N ALA A 161 13.39 7.54 13.75
CA ALA A 161 14.21 8.39 14.63
C ALA A 161 15.66 8.52 14.14
N ASN A 162 16.00 7.91 13.00
CA ASN A 162 17.38 7.73 12.55
C ASN A 162 17.59 8.03 11.06
N TYR A 163 16.64 8.71 10.40
CA TYR A 163 16.84 9.23 9.05
C TYR A 163 17.43 10.65 9.16
N PRO A 164 18.68 10.89 8.73
CA PRO A 164 19.33 12.19 8.91
C PRO A 164 18.57 13.33 8.23
N GLY A 165 18.45 14.47 8.93
CA GLY A 165 17.72 15.64 8.43
C GLY A 165 16.22 15.63 8.67
N VAL A 166 15.67 14.55 9.25
CA VAL A 166 14.28 14.47 9.73
C VAL A 166 14.32 14.53 11.25
N GLN A 167 13.84 15.64 11.82
CA GLN A 167 13.87 15.88 13.28
C GLN A 167 12.50 15.65 13.92
N GLU A 168 11.44 15.84 13.15
CA GLU A 168 10.07 15.56 13.53
C GLU A 168 9.80 14.05 13.67
N GLU A 169 8.76 13.70 14.42
CA GLU A 169 8.30 12.31 14.50
C GLU A 169 7.51 11.97 13.23
N LEU A 170 8.05 11.06 12.41
CA LEU A 170 7.37 10.52 11.24
C LEU A 170 7.21 9.00 11.32
N THR A 171 6.12 8.50 10.78
CA THR A 171 6.01 7.11 10.37
C THR A 171 6.92 6.83 9.17
N GLY A 172 7.22 5.56 8.94
CA GLY A 172 8.01 5.17 7.78
C GLY A 172 7.28 5.42 6.45
N LEU A 173 5.95 5.32 6.44
CA LEU A 173 5.13 5.61 5.27
C LEU A 173 5.18 7.11 4.91
N GLU A 174 4.98 7.99 5.89
CA GLU A 174 5.08 9.45 5.72
C GLU A 174 6.44 9.87 5.14
N LEU A 175 7.52 9.28 5.65
CA LEU A 175 8.87 9.53 5.13
C LEU A 175 8.98 9.14 3.65
N VAL A 176 8.54 7.94 3.27
CA VAL A 176 8.65 7.48 1.88
C VAL A 176 7.77 8.31 0.96
N ASP A 177 6.57 8.68 1.39
CA ASP A 177 5.67 9.52 0.58
C ASP A 177 6.23 10.90 0.29
N ARG A 178 6.94 11.51 1.24
CA ARG A 178 7.67 12.77 0.98
C ARG A 178 8.69 12.59 -0.15
N ILE A 179 9.42 11.48 -0.17
CA ILE A 179 10.39 11.17 -1.24
C ILE A 179 9.66 10.89 -2.57
N ARG A 180 8.56 10.14 -2.54
CA ARG A 180 7.74 9.85 -3.74
C ARG A 180 7.15 11.13 -4.36
N ARG A 181 6.61 12.04 -3.54
CA ARG A 181 6.11 13.34 -3.99
C ARG A 181 7.21 14.18 -4.62
N GLN A 182 8.38 14.23 -4.00
CA GLN A 182 9.55 14.89 -4.58
C GLN A 182 9.90 14.31 -5.97
N ALA A 183 9.91 12.98 -6.12
CA ALA A 183 10.17 12.36 -7.43
C ALA A 183 9.10 12.72 -8.47
N LYS A 184 7.83 12.73 -8.07
CA LYS A 184 6.69 13.09 -8.93
C LYS A 184 6.77 14.55 -9.40
N GLU A 185 7.15 15.48 -8.53
CA GLU A 185 7.38 16.90 -8.88
C GLU A 185 8.47 17.06 -9.97
N TYR A 186 9.45 16.16 -10.01
CA TYR A 186 10.47 16.15 -11.07
C TYR A 186 10.05 15.37 -12.33
N GLY A 187 8.87 14.75 -12.34
CA GLY A 187 8.29 14.08 -13.50
C GLY A 187 8.34 12.55 -13.48
N ALA A 188 8.66 11.91 -12.35
CA ALA A 188 8.52 10.46 -12.23
C ALA A 188 7.04 10.04 -12.17
N THR A 189 6.70 8.94 -12.85
CA THR A 189 5.36 8.34 -12.81
C THR A 189 5.36 7.14 -11.88
N PHE A 190 4.37 7.02 -11.00
CA PHE A 190 4.21 5.89 -10.08
C PHE A 190 2.94 5.13 -10.45
N VAL A 191 3.06 3.82 -10.63
CA VAL A 191 1.92 2.96 -11.00
C VAL A 191 1.78 1.77 -10.06
N ARG A 192 0.53 1.37 -9.83
CA ARG A 192 0.22 0.11 -9.16
C ARG A 192 0.41 -1.03 -10.14
N GLY A 193 1.18 -2.04 -9.76
CA GLY A 193 1.42 -3.22 -10.59
C GLY A 193 2.33 -4.24 -9.91
N ASN A 194 2.18 -5.49 -10.30
CA ASN A 194 3.00 -6.59 -9.80
C ASN A 194 3.89 -7.14 -10.92
N VAL A 195 5.21 -6.99 -10.80
CA VAL A 195 6.15 -7.50 -11.81
C VAL A 195 6.30 -9.00 -11.66
N GLN A 196 6.01 -9.74 -12.73
CA GLN A 196 6.08 -11.20 -12.77
C GLN A 196 7.43 -11.73 -13.25
N SER A 197 8.05 -11.05 -14.21
CA SER A 197 9.34 -11.46 -14.76
C SER A 197 10.04 -10.32 -15.50
N LEU A 198 11.31 -10.56 -15.82
CA LEU A 198 12.14 -9.65 -16.62
C LEU A 198 12.66 -10.38 -17.85
N ASN A 199 12.56 -9.73 -19.00
CA ASN A 199 13.34 -10.07 -20.19
C ASN A 199 14.36 -8.95 -20.42
N VAL A 200 15.64 -9.28 -20.31
CA VAL A 200 16.74 -8.30 -20.33
C VAL A 200 17.69 -8.52 -21.49
N ASP A 201 17.25 -9.28 -22.49
CA ASP A 201 18.02 -9.56 -23.69
C ASP A 201 17.99 -8.34 -24.64
N GLY A 202 19.18 -7.86 -25.01
CA GLY A 202 19.35 -6.75 -25.96
C GLY A 202 19.37 -5.35 -25.33
N GLU A 203 19.28 -4.32 -26.19
CA GLU A 203 19.36 -2.91 -25.75
C GLU A 203 18.08 -2.44 -25.03
N THR A 204 16.91 -2.94 -25.45
CA THR A 204 15.62 -2.64 -24.82
C THR A 204 15.23 -3.82 -23.95
N LYS A 205 15.00 -3.54 -22.67
CA LYS A 205 14.58 -4.50 -21.65
C LYS A 205 13.07 -4.42 -21.48
N GLU A 206 12.50 -5.50 -21.01
CA GLU A 206 11.07 -5.70 -20.83
C GLU A 206 10.78 -6.09 -19.39
N VAL A 207 9.87 -5.34 -18.78
CA VAL A 207 9.30 -5.64 -17.46
C VAL A 207 7.92 -6.20 -17.69
N VAL A 208 7.72 -7.47 -17.35
CA VAL A 208 6.49 -8.20 -17.63
C VAL A 208 5.57 -8.10 -16.42
N LEU A 209 4.37 -7.56 -16.64
CA LEU A 209 3.28 -7.51 -15.69
C LEU A 209 2.10 -8.34 -16.23
N PRO A 210 1.13 -8.73 -15.38
CA PRO A 210 -0.08 -9.41 -15.82
C PRO A 210 -0.85 -8.63 -16.89
N GLU A 211 -0.88 -7.30 -16.76
CA GLU A 211 -1.66 -6.39 -17.61
C GLU A 211 -0.97 -6.10 -18.95
N GLY A 212 0.35 -6.31 -19.04
CA GLY A 212 1.13 -6.04 -20.24
C GLY A 212 2.63 -5.92 -19.99
N THR A 213 3.38 -5.63 -21.05
CA THR A 213 4.84 -5.52 -21.01
C THR A 213 5.28 -4.07 -21.13
N ILE A 214 6.05 -3.60 -20.16
CA ILE A 214 6.67 -2.27 -20.17
C ILE A 214 8.07 -2.36 -20.76
N LYS A 215 8.37 -1.49 -21.73
CA LYS A 215 9.70 -1.39 -22.38
C LYS A 215 10.56 -0.32 -21.73
N THR A 216 11.83 -0.63 -21.49
CA THR A 216 12.78 0.30 -20.87
C THR A 216 14.21 0.08 -21.32
N LYS A 217 15.04 1.13 -21.28
CA LYS A 217 16.48 1.02 -21.53
C LYS A 217 17.24 0.49 -20.30
N SER A 218 16.79 0.85 -19.11
CA SER A 218 17.41 0.46 -17.84
C SER A 218 16.37 0.06 -16.79
N ILE A 219 16.76 -0.83 -15.88
CA ILE A 219 15.92 -1.34 -14.79
C ILE A 219 16.66 -1.16 -13.46
N PHE A 220 15.95 -0.74 -12.43
CA PHE A 220 16.43 -0.77 -11.05
C PHE A 220 15.50 -1.62 -10.17
N VAL A 221 16.02 -2.72 -9.62
CA VAL A 221 15.29 -3.63 -8.74
C VAL A 221 15.45 -3.18 -7.28
N ALA A 222 14.37 -2.65 -6.70
CA ALA A 222 14.31 -2.00 -5.39
C ALA A 222 13.22 -2.61 -4.48
N VAL A 223 12.97 -3.92 -4.63
CA VAL A 223 11.85 -4.66 -4.01
C VAL A 223 11.99 -4.94 -2.51
N GLY A 224 13.12 -4.60 -1.91
CA GLY A 224 13.39 -4.80 -0.49
C GLY A 224 13.41 -6.27 -0.04
N ALA A 225 13.23 -6.51 1.26
CA ALA A 225 13.32 -7.84 1.89
C ALA A 225 12.10 -8.26 2.70
N ARG A 226 10.92 -8.26 2.05
CA ARG A 226 9.67 -8.83 2.58
C ARG A 226 9.18 -10.06 1.85
N GLY A 227 10.03 -10.64 1.00
CA GLY A 227 9.79 -11.92 0.32
C GLY A 227 9.64 -13.08 1.31
N ARG A 228 8.93 -14.10 0.86
CA ARG A 228 8.56 -15.26 1.68
C ARG A 228 9.77 -16.14 1.97
N THR A 229 9.84 -16.67 3.18
CA THR A 229 10.93 -17.57 3.59
C THR A 229 10.80 -18.96 2.97
N LYS A 230 9.58 -19.38 2.60
CA LYS A 230 9.30 -20.68 1.96
C LYS A 230 8.02 -20.62 1.12
N LYS A 231 8.06 -21.23 -0.07
CA LYS A 231 6.87 -21.50 -0.89
C LYS A 231 6.01 -22.61 -0.29
N LEU A 232 4.70 -22.57 -0.55
CA LEU A 232 3.77 -23.63 -0.16
C LEU A 232 3.92 -24.81 -1.12
N LYS A 233 3.63 -26.02 -0.61
CA LYS A 233 3.54 -27.18 -1.49
C LYS A 233 2.37 -26.97 -2.47
N GLY A 234 2.59 -27.20 -3.76
CA GLY A 234 1.63 -26.94 -4.84
C GLY A 234 1.63 -25.50 -5.38
N GLU A 235 2.34 -24.57 -4.76
CA GLU A 235 2.30 -23.15 -5.18
C GLU A 235 2.80 -22.92 -6.61
N ASP A 236 3.99 -23.45 -6.93
CA ASP A 236 4.57 -23.31 -8.27
C ASP A 236 3.78 -24.10 -9.32
N GLU A 237 3.17 -25.21 -8.93
CA GLU A 237 2.34 -26.03 -9.80
C GLU A 237 1.07 -25.27 -10.20
N PHE A 238 0.39 -24.64 -9.26
CA PHE A 238 -0.89 -23.98 -9.51
C PHE A 238 -0.77 -22.46 -9.78
N ALA A 239 0.45 -21.93 -9.90
CA ALA A 239 0.71 -20.54 -10.31
C ALA A 239 0.02 -20.21 -11.65
N GLY A 240 -0.85 -19.20 -11.66
CA GLY A 240 -1.66 -18.84 -12.84
C GLY A 240 -2.77 -19.85 -13.19
N ARG A 241 -2.94 -20.91 -12.39
CA ARG A 241 -3.97 -21.95 -12.52
C ARG A 241 -4.84 -22.07 -11.25
N GLY A 242 -5.00 -20.94 -10.56
CA GLY A 242 -5.72 -20.82 -9.30
C GLY A 242 -4.93 -20.14 -8.19
N VAL A 243 -3.59 -20.16 -8.25
CA VAL A 243 -2.74 -19.36 -7.36
C VAL A 243 -2.45 -18.01 -8.01
N SER A 244 -2.76 -16.93 -7.28
CA SER A 244 -2.48 -15.56 -7.67
C SER A 244 -1.72 -14.80 -6.58
N TYR A 245 -1.03 -13.75 -7.00
CA TYR A 245 -0.32 -12.78 -6.17
C TYR A 245 -0.78 -11.34 -6.43
N CYS A 246 -1.84 -11.15 -7.21
CA CYS A 246 -2.37 -9.86 -7.60
C CYS A 246 -3.89 -9.93 -7.80
N THR A 247 -4.65 -9.40 -6.84
CA THR A 247 -6.12 -9.33 -6.95
C THR A 247 -6.53 -8.43 -8.08
N THR A 248 -5.93 -7.24 -8.19
CA THR A 248 -6.25 -6.26 -9.24
C THR A 248 -6.20 -6.87 -10.63
N CYS A 249 -5.26 -7.79 -10.84
CA CYS A 249 -5.02 -8.47 -12.10
C CYS A 249 -6.01 -9.61 -12.35
N ASP A 250 -6.21 -10.47 -11.34
CA ASP A 250 -6.84 -11.78 -11.55
C ASP A 250 -8.25 -11.90 -10.98
N ALA A 251 -8.72 -10.95 -10.15
CA ALA A 251 -10.00 -11.05 -9.44
C ALA A 251 -11.20 -11.29 -10.36
N ALA A 252 -11.21 -10.66 -11.54
CA ALA A 252 -12.29 -10.81 -12.51
C ALA A 252 -12.48 -12.27 -12.99
N PHE A 253 -11.43 -13.10 -13.01
CA PHE A 253 -11.54 -14.52 -13.37
C PHE A 253 -12.22 -15.38 -12.30
N PHE A 254 -12.36 -14.84 -11.08
CA PHE A 254 -12.99 -15.52 -9.93
C PHE A 254 -14.39 -14.99 -9.63
N GLU A 255 -15.03 -14.32 -10.60
CA GLU A 255 -16.41 -13.85 -10.47
C GLU A 255 -17.37 -15.00 -10.11
N GLY A 256 -18.12 -14.81 -9.03
CA GLY A 256 -19.06 -15.83 -8.53
C GLY A 256 -18.41 -17.10 -7.97
N ARG A 257 -17.10 -17.10 -7.69
CA ARG A 257 -16.38 -18.23 -7.10
C ARG A 257 -16.08 -18.03 -5.61
N THR A 258 -15.83 -19.13 -4.91
CA THR A 258 -15.20 -19.11 -3.57
C THR A 258 -13.68 -19.04 -3.73
N VAL A 259 -13.03 -18.07 -3.09
CA VAL A 259 -11.57 -17.88 -3.10
C VAL A 259 -11.03 -17.80 -1.67
N ALA A 260 -9.74 -18.05 -1.51
CA ALA A 260 -9.01 -17.76 -0.28
C ALA A 260 -8.04 -16.59 -0.47
N VAL A 261 -7.93 -15.74 0.53
CA VAL A 261 -6.86 -14.76 0.67
C VAL A 261 -6.01 -15.18 1.87
N VAL A 262 -4.70 -15.25 1.71
CA VAL A 262 -3.79 -15.74 2.75
C VAL A 262 -2.77 -14.66 3.08
N GLY A 263 -2.80 -14.18 4.32
CA GLY A 263 -1.89 -13.14 4.78
C GLY A 263 -2.30 -12.61 6.14
N ASP A 264 -1.46 -11.77 6.73
CA ASP A 264 -1.72 -11.16 8.04
C ASP A 264 -1.43 -9.66 8.08
N ASN A 265 -1.12 -9.03 6.95
CA ASN A 265 -0.71 -7.63 6.86
C ASN A 265 -1.79 -6.76 6.18
N GLU A 266 -1.54 -5.46 6.10
CA GLU A 266 -2.47 -4.46 5.57
C GLU A 266 -2.77 -4.67 4.09
N GLU A 267 -1.78 -5.10 3.30
CA GLU A 267 -1.98 -5.53 1.90
C GLU A 267 -3.01 -6.67 1.85
N ALA A 268 -2.83 -7.73 2.65
CA ALA A 268 -3.77 -8.85 2.66
C ALA A 268 -5.21 -8.45 3.03
N VAL A 269 -5.39 -7.49 3.95
CA VAL A 269 -6.71 -6.95 4.32
C VAL A 269 -7.32 -6.17 3.15
N SER A 270 -6.59 -5.21 2.60
CA SER A 270 -7.05 -4.41 1.46
C SER A 270 -7.41 -5.29 0.27
N GLU A 271 -6.59 -6.31 0.01
CA GLU A 271 -6.77 -7.23 -1.11
C GLU A 271 -7.96 -8.18 -0.89
N ALA A 272 -8.23 -8.59 0.36
CA ALA A 272 -9.47 -9.29 0.72
C ALA A 272 -10.72 -8.44 0.48
N SER A 273 -10.66 -7.15 0.84
CA SER A 273 -11.74 -6.19 0.57
C SER A 273 -11.99 -6.00 -0.93
N THR A 274 -10.92 -5.91 -1.73
CA THR A 274 -11.01 -5.76 -3.19
C THR A 274 -11.62 -7.01 -3.84
N ILE A 275 -11.13 -8.21 -3.54
CA ILE A 275 -11.60 -9.42 -4.22
C ILE A 275 -13.04 -9.79 -3.87
N ALA A 276 -13.52 -9.39 -2.68
CA ALA A 276 -14.89 -9.60 -2.26
C ALA A 276 -15.93 -8.88 -3.14
N GLN A 277 -15.51 -7.89 -3.94
CA GLN A 277 -16.39 -7.27 -4.94
C GLN A 277 -16.67 -8.20 -6.14
N PHE A 278 -15.82 -9.21 -6.36
CA PHE A 278 -15.90 -10.15 -7.49
C PHE A 278 -16.34 -11.55 -7.04
N ALA A 279 -15.76 -12.04 -5.95
CA ALA A 279 -15.96 -13.40 -5.45
C ALA A 279 -17.32 -13.58 -4.76
N GLN A 280 -17.90 -14.78 -4.89
CA GLN A 280 -19.10 -15.16 -4.14
C GLN A 280 -18.82 -15.24 -2.64
N LYS A 281 -17.66 -15.76 -2.28
CA LYS A 281 -17.21 -15.92 -0.89
C LYS A 281 -15.69 -15.82 -0.82
N VAL A 282 -15.19 -15.10 0.18
CA VAL A 282 -13.76 -14.95 0.46
C VAL A 282 -13.45 -15.58 1.81
N LEU A 283 -12.52 -16.53 1.83
CA LEU A 283 -11.94 -17.06 3.06
C LEU A 283 -10.63 -16.31 3.35
N PHE A 284 -10.65 -15.41 4.32
CA PHE A 284 -9.45 -14.67 4.70
C PHE A 284 -8.69 -15.43 5.80
N LEU A 285 -7.68 -16.20 5.38
CA LEU A 285 -6.91 -17.10 6.22
C LEU A 285 -5.69 -16.37 6.80
N ILE A 286 -5.73 -16.13 8.11
CA ILE A 286 -4.67 -15.48 8.87
C ILE A 286 -3.86 -16.56 9.62
N PRO A 287 -2.56 -16.76 9.31
CA PRO A 287 -1.77 -17.86 9.91
C PRO A 287 -1.54 -17.73 11.42
N GLY A 288 -1.65 -16.51 11.96
CA GLY A 288 -1.43 -16.20 13.37
C GLY A 288 -2.71 -15.87 14.14
N LYS A 289 -2.55 -15.57 15.43
CA LYS A 289 -3.66 -15.15 16.32
C LYS A 289 -4.07 -13.68 16.18
N LYS A 290 -3.30 -12.92 15.42
CA LYS A 290 -3.48 -11.47 15.20
C LYS A 290 -2.91 -11.09 13.85
N LEU A 291 -3.36 -9.95 13.34
CA LEU A 291 -2.73 -9.27 12.21
C LEU A 291 -1.36 -8.72 12.61
N SER A 292 -0.50 -8.51 11.62
CA SER A 292 0.86 -8.00 11.72
C SER A 292 0.88 -6.47 11.51
N GLY A 293 1.81 -5.79 12.19
CA GLY A 293 1.95 -4.34 12.09
C GLY A 293 0.72 -3.58 12.60
N GLN A 294 0.24 -2.64 11.77
CA GLN A 294 -0.93 -1.78 12.02
C GLN A 294 -2.23 -2.28 11.40
N ALA A 295 -2.16 -3.42 10.69
CA ALA A 295 -3.31 -3.96 10.00
C ALA A 295 -4.47 -4.20 10.98
N ASN A 296 -5.65 -3.73 10.59
CA ASN A 296 -6.92 -3.92 11.27
C ASN A 296 -7.92 -4.49 10.25
N LEU A 297 -9.15 -4.76 10.67
CA LEU A 297 -10.19 -5.33 9.79
C LEU A 297 -11.20 -4.27 9.35
N ASP A 298 -10.96 -2.98 9.64
CA ASP A 298 -11.92 -1.90 9.43
C ASP A 298 -12.26 -1.76 7.94
N ASP A 299 -11.30 -2.04 7.04
CA ASP A 299 -11.50 -2.06 5.57
C ASP A 299 -12.45 -3.18 5.08
N LEU A 300 -12.79 -4.13 5.94
CA LEU A 300 -13.75 -5.20 5.66
C LEU A 300 -15.15 -4.89 6.19
N ASP A 301 -15.34 -3.77 6.90
CA ASP A 301 -16.62 -3.41 7.50
C ASP A 301 -17.72 -3.29 6.44
N GLY A 302 -18.83 -3.99 6.69
CA GLY A 302 -19.99 -4.04 5.78
C GLY A 302 -19.88 -5.08 4.65
N GLN A 303 -18.77 -5.81 4.55
CA GLN A 303 -18.64 -6.92 3.60
C GLN A 303 -19.08 -8.24 4.22
N ASN A 304 -20.23 -8.74 3.76
CA ASN A 304 -20.86 -9.92 4.35
C ASN A 304 -20.39 -11.26 3.75
N ASN A 305 -19.61 -11.23 2.68
CA ASN A 305 -19.10 -12.40 1.97
C ASN A 305 -17.65 -12.74 2.34
N ILE A 306 -17.04 -12.05 3.30
CA ILE A 306 -15.72 -12.39 3.84
C ILE A 306 -15.87 -13.16 5.16
N GLU A 307 -15.23 -14.33 5.23
CA GLU A 307 -15.07 -15.10 6.46
C GLU A 307 -13.61 -15.00 6.93
N VAL A 308 -13.38 -14.33 8.07
CA VAL A 308 -12.04 -14.12 8.64
C VAL A 308 -11.68 -15.26 9.59
N LEU A 309 -10.57 -15.95 9.31
CA LEU A 309 -10.15 -17.17 9.99
C LEU A 309 -8.74 -17.02 10.56
N PHE A 310 -8.64 -16.76 11.87
CA PHE A 310 -7.37 -16.69 12.61
C PHE A 310 -6.81 -18.07 12.96
N SER A 311 -5.50 -18.17 13.14
CA SER A 311 -4.80 -19.44 13.41
C SER A 311 -5.01 -20.49 12.32
N HIS A 312 -5.18 -20.07 11.06
CA HIS A 312 -5.37 -20.96 9.90
C HIS A 312 -4.17 -20.86 8.97
N ARG A 313 -3.28 -21.84 9.03
CA ARG A 313 -2.05 -21.90 8.23
C ARG A 313 -2.21 -22.85 7.05
N VAL A 314 -2.13 -22.33 5.82
CA VAL A 314 -2.09 -23.18 4.63
C VAL A 314 -0.81 -24.02 4.64
N LYS A 315 -0.95 -25.34 4.45
CA LYS A 315 0.15 -26.30 4.37
C LYS A 315 0.43 -26.73 2.94
N GLU A 316 -0.64 -26.92 2.17
CA GLU A 316 -0.59 -27.44 0.82
C GLU A 316 -1.75 -26.89 -0.01
N ILE A 317 -1.46 -26.57 -1.26
CA ILE A 317 -2.44 -26.22 -2.28
C ILE A 317 -2.76 -27.50 -3.05
N LEU A 318 -4.05 -27.83 -3.13
CA LEU A 318 -4.55 -29.07 -3.71
C LEU A 318 -5.16 -28.80 -5.08
N GLY A 319 -5.00 -29.74 -6.01
CA GLY A 319 -5.58 -29.67 -7.34
C GLY A 319 -5.90 -31.03 -7.95
N GLU A 320 -6.66 -31.02 -9.05
CA GLU A 320 -7.05 -32.21 -9.83
C GLU A 320 -5.96 -32.63 -10.84
N GLU A 321 -6.11 -33.82 -11.45
CA GLU A 321 -5.21 -34.30 -12.50
C GLU A 321 -5.17 -33.39 -13.75
N ASP A 322 -6.20 -32.55 -13.95
CA ASP A 322 -6.26 -31.56 -15.03
C ASP A 322 -5.40 -30.30 -14.75
N GLY A 323 -4.81 -30.20 -13.56
CA GLY A 323 -3.89 -29.15 -13.15
C GLY A 323 -4.55 -27.86 -12.64
N LYS A 324 -5.83 -27.90 -12.25
CA LYS A 324 -6.51 -26.78 -11.58
C LYS A 324 -6.51 -26.93 -10.07
N LEU A 325 -6.46 -25.78 -9.38
CA LEU A 325 -6.64 -25.69 -7.94
C LEU A 325 -8.10 -25.98 -7.54
N GLU A 326 -8.28 -26.79 -6.49
CA GLU A 326 -9.61 -27.15 -5.96
C GLU A 326 -9.77 -26.92 -4.46
N GLY A 327 -8.65 -26.70 -3.76
CA GLY A 327 -8.72 -26.50 -2.34
C GLY A 327 -7.37 -26.30 -1.68
N LEU A 328 -7.45 -26.11 -0.37
CA LEU A 328 -6.31 -25.89 0.50
C LEU A 328 -6.36 -26.90 1.63
N LEU A 329 -5.22 -27.50 1.96
CA LEU A 329 -5.05 -28.17 3.24
C LEU A 329 -4.56 -27.14 4.26
N VAL A 330 -5.38 -26.87 5.28
CA VAL A 330 -5.18 -25.81 6.26
C VAL A 330 -5.04 -26.41 7.65
N GLU A 331 -3.96 -26.07 8.33
CA GLU A 331 -3.72 -26.42 9.74
C GLU A 331 -4.34 -25.36 10.65
N LYS A 332 -5.23 -25.79 11.54
CA LYS A 332 -5.92 -24.99 12.56
C LYS A 332 -5.12 -24.88 13.85
N GLU A 333 -5.60 -24.03 14.77
CA GLU A 333 -5.12 -24.03 16.14
C GLU A 333 -5.26 -25.42 16.78
N GLY A 334 -4.15 -25.95 17.31
CA GLY A 334 -4.10 -27.32 17.87
C GLY A 334 -3.49 -28.38 16.93
N GLY A 335 -3.21 -28.03 15.68
CA GLY A 335 -2.50 -28.91 14.73
C GLY A 335 -3.42 -29.83 13.92
N GLU A 336 -4.73 -29.73 14.07
CA GLU A 336 -5.70 -30.39 13.20
C GLU A 336 -5.66 -29.77 11.80
N THR A 337 -5.68 -30.60 10.77
CA THR A 337 -5.72 -30.16 9.37
C THR A 337 -7.11 -30.39 8.78
N GLU A 338 -7.64 -29.39 8.10
CA GLU A 338 -8.92 -29.45 7.38
C GLU A 338 -8.72 -29.08 5.91
N ARG A 339 -9.54 -29.65 5.02
CA ARG A 339 -9.62 -29.26 3.61
C ARG A 339 -10.63 -28.13 3.46
N PHE A 340 -10.21 -27.04 2.84
CA PHE A 340 -11.08 -25.94 2.40
C PHE A 340 -11.24 -26.01 0.89
N GLU A 341 -12.48 -26.05 0.41
CA GLU A 341 -12.80 -26.02 -1.02
C GLU A 341 -12.79 -24.58 -1.53
N VAL A 342 -11.86 -24.27 -2.43
CA VAL A 342 -11.73 -22.95 -3.05
C VAL A 342 -11.31 -23.11 -4.50
N HIS A 343 -11.69 -22.15 -5.35
CA HIS A 343 -11.35 -22.15 -6.77
C HIS A 343 -10.07 -21.36 -7.04
N GLY A 344 -9.63 -20.53 -6.09
CA GLY A 344 -8.41 -19.76 -6.18
C GLY A 344 -7.88 -19.35 -4.81
N VAL A 345 -6.57 -19.08 -4.76
CA VAL A 345 -5.87 -18.60 -3.58
C VAL A 345 -4.98 -17.42 -3.92
N PHE A 346 -5.11 -16.34 -3.16
CA PHE A 346 -4.33 -15.12 -3.28
C PHE A 346 -3.37 -15.02 -2.10
N LEU A 347 -2.06 -15.01 -2.40
CA LEU A 347 -1.00 -15.14 -1.40
C LEU A 347 -0.32 -13.80 -1.09
N TYR A 348 -0.62 -13.23 0.08
CA TYR A 348 -0.05 -11.98 0.61
C TYR A 348 0.72 -12.21 1.93
N VAL A 349 1.49 -13.28 1.98
CA VAL A 349 2.33 -13.62 3.14
C VAL A 349 3.67 -12.90 3.04
N ALA A 350 4.05 -12.13 4.06
CA ALA A 350 5.35 -11.46 4.12
C ALA A 350 6.39 -12.28 4.91
N GLY A 351 7.64 -12.27 4.45
CA GLY A 351 8.79 -12.86 5.16
C GLY A 351 9.91 -11.84 5.38
N ASN A 352 11.14 -12.34 5.55
CA ASN A 352 12.36 -11.54 5.76
C ASN A 352 13.42 -11.75 4.66
N LYS A 353 13.05 -12.46 3.58
CA LYS A 353 13.93 -12.71 2.43
C LYS A 353 13.74 -11.62 1.36
N PRO A 354 14.72 -11.37 0.49
CA PRO A 354 14.57 -10.46 -0.64
C PRO A 354 13.40 -10.90 -1.53
N ALA A 355 12.55 -9.97 -1.97
CA ALA A 355 11.38 -10.27 -2.81
C ALA A 355 11.75 -10.42 -4.30
N THR A 356 12.74 -11.25 -4.60
CA THR A 356 13.45 -11.32 -5.89
C THR A 356 13.11 -12.56 -6.71
N ASP A 357 12.14 -13.37 -6.30
CA ASP A 357 11.80 -14.62 -6.99
C ASP A 357 11.42 -14.42 -8.47
N PHE A 358 10.76 -13.30 -8.77
CA PHE A 358 10.35 -12.91 -10.13
C PHE A 358 11.52 -12.73 -11.10
N VAL A 359 12.75 -12.49 -10.61
CA VAL A 359 13.92 -12.34 -11.48
C VAL A 359 14.48 -13.70 -11.95
N GLY A 360 14.03 -14.82 -11.38
CA GLY A 360 14.41 -16.17 -11.81
C GLY A 360 15.93 -16.34 -11.98
N ASP A 361 16.31 -16.86 -13.14
CA ASP A 361 17.72 -17.02 -13.56
C ASP A 361 18.22 -15.82 -14.40
N THR A 362 17.37 -14.82 -14.61
CA THR A 362 17.71 -13.62 -15.41
C THR A 362 18.82 -12.81 -14.75
N LEU A 363 18.88 -12.79 -13.41
CA LEU A 363 19.91 -12.12 -12.63
C LEU A 363 20.57 -13.09 -11.65
N LYS A 364 21.89 -12.96 -11.44
CA LYS A 364 22.59 -13.73 -10.40
C LYS A 364 22.10 -13.36 -9.01
N ARG A 365 21.83 -14.38 -8.20
CA ARG A 365 21.41 -14.27 -6.80
C ARG A 365 22.24 -15.20 -5.93
N ASP A 366 22.48 -14.80 -4.68
CA ASP A 366 23.10 -15.69 -3.69
C ASP A 366 22.11 -16.78 -3.22
N GLU A 367 22.59 -17.75 -2.45
CA GLU A 367 21.78 -18.84 -1.89
C GLU A 367 20.62 -18.35 -1.00
N GLU A 368 20.72 -17.11 -0.52
CA GLU A 368 19.69 -16.47 0.28
C GLU A 368 18.69 -15.65 -0.55
N GLY A 369 18.86 -15.61 -1.87
CA GLY A 369 17.99 -14.91 -2.82
C GLY A 369 18.38 -13.45 -3.07
N TYR A 370 19.45 -12.91 -2.47
CA TYR A 370 19.84 -11.52 -2.68
C TYR A 370 20.46 -11.35 -4.05
N ILE A 371 20.10 -10.28 -4.77
CA ILE A 371 20.71 -9.99 -6.07
C ILE A 371 22.17 -9.61 -5.86
N GLU A 372 23.06 -10.26 -6.63
CA GLU A 372 24.48 -9.94 -6.65
C GLU A 372 24.70 -8.65 -7.46
N VAL A 373 25.47 -7.72 -6.89
CA VAL A 373 25.80 -6.45 -7.53
C VAL A 373 27.25 -6.05 -7.32
N ASP A 374 27.78 -5.25 -8.25
CA ASP A 374 29.07 -4.60 -8.11
C ASP A 374 29.00 -3.34 -7.21
N PHE A 375 30.12 -2.62 -7.10
CA PHE A 375 30.21 -1.39 -6.32
C PHE A 375 29.26 -0.28 -6.81
N ASN A 376 28.94 -0.25 -8.10
CA ASN A 376 28.01 0.71 -8.70
C ASN A 376 26.57 0.21 -8.71
N LEU A 377 26.29 -0.88 -7.98
CA LEU A 377 25.00 -1.54 -7.90
C LEU A 377 24.54 -2.19 -9.21
N GLN A 378 25.44 -2.36 -10.18
CA GLN A 378 25.14 -3.06 -11.42
C GLN A 378 25.07 -4.56 -11.16
N THR A 379 24.04 -5.21 -11.69
CA THR A 379 23.87 -6.66 -11.55
C THR A 379 24.75 -7.42 -12.56
N SER A 380 24.50 -8.72 -12.72
CA SER A 380 25.10 -9.53 -13.78
C SER A 380 24.75 -9.07 -15.21
N VAL A 381 23.78 -8.17 -15.38
CA VAL A 381 23.30 -7.69 -16.69
C VAL A 381 23.52 -6.18 -16.83
N GLU A 382 24.11 -5.76 -17.95
CA GLU A 382 24.39 -4.35 -18.21
C GLU A 382 23.10 -3.51 -18.27
N GLY A 383 23.09 -2.38 -17.56
CA GLY A 383 21.92 -1.51 -17.49
C GLY A 383 20.81 -2.02 -16.58
N VAL A 384 21.03 -3.12 -15.86
CA VAL A 384 20.16 -3.55 -14.76
C VAL A 384 20.90 -3.35 -13.44
N PHE A 385 20.24 -2.71 -12.50
CA PHE A 385 20.77 -2.37 -11.18
C PHE A 385 19.88 -2.97 -10.09
N ALA A 386 20.43 -3.19 -8.89
CA ALA A 386 19.64 -3.60 -7.73
C ALA A 386 20.16 -2.96 -6.44
N GLY A 387 19.27 -2.60 -5.52
CA GLY A 387 19.64 -1.80 -4.35
C GLY A 387 18.62 -1.83 -3.23
N GLY A 388 19.02 -1.25 -2.09
CA GLY A 388 18.31 -1.43 -0.83
C GLY A 388 18.35 -2.88 -0.37
N ASP A 389 17.30 -3.33 0.27
CA ASP A 389 17.29 -4.68 0.87
C ASP A 389 17.09 -5.82 -0.15
N ALA A 390 16.99 -5.52 -1.44
CA ALA A 390 16.98 -6.51 -2.52
C ALA A 390 18.38 -7.14 -2.75
N ARG A 391 19.44 -6.44 -2.31
CA ARG A 391 20.82 -6.95 -2.28
C ARG A 391 21.26 -7.22 -0.85
N LYS A 392 22.37 -7.93 -0.69
CA LYS A 392 22.98 -8.15 0.62
C LYS A 392 23.64 -6.86 1.10
N THR A 393 23.19 -6.36 2.24
CA THR A 393 23.72 -5.16 2.89
C THR A 393 24.14 -5.52 4.33
N PRO A 394 25.19 -4.89 4.88
CA PRO A 394 25.54 -5.07 6.28
C PRO A 394 24.49 -4.45 7.22
N LEU A 395 23.70 -3.49 6.72
CA LEU A 395 22.64 -2.81 7.44
C LEU A 395 21.41 -2.60 6.54
N LYS A 396 20.25 -3.02 7.03
CA LYS A 396 18.95 -2.83 6.38
C LYS A 396 18.29 -1.57 6.92
N GLN A 397 18.62 -0.41 6.36
CA GLN A 397 18.20 0.90 6.85
C GLN A 397 17.73 1.79 5.71
N ALA A 398 16.72 2.63 5.98
CA ALA A 398 16.10 3.51 5.00
C ALA A 398 17.12 4.46 4.31
N VAL A 399 18.04 5.05 5.08
CA VAL A 399 19.07 5.95 4.55
C VAL A 399 20.05 5.22 3.61
N ILE A 400 20.38 3.96 3.91
CA ILE A 400 21.28 3.15 3.08
C ILE A 400 20.56 2.76 1.79
N ALA A 401 19.31 2.33 1.89
CA ALA A 401 18.48 2.05 0.73
C ALA A 401 18.32 3.30 -0.17
N ALA A 402 18.06 4.48 0.42
CA ALA A 402 17.98 5.72 -0.34
C ALA A 402 19.30 6.08 -1.04
N ALA A 403 20.45 5.86 -0.40
CA ALA A 403 21.77 6.06 -1.01
C ALA A 403 21.97 5.12 -2.21
N ASP A 404 21.57 3.85 -2.08
CA ASP A 404 21.64 2.90 -3.20
C ASP A 404 20.80 3.37 -4.40
N GLY A 405 19.60 3.92 -4.14
CA GLY A 405 18.76 4.50 -5.20
C GLY A 405 19.48 5.60 -5.99
N ALA A 406 20.18 6.50 -5.30
CA ALA A 406 20.94 7.57 -5.95
C ALA A 406 22.09 7.03 -6.81
N VAL A 407 22.83 6.03 -6.30
CA VAL A 407 23.92 5.37 -7.04
C VAL A 407 23.38 4.67 -8.30
N ALA A 408 22.29 3.91 -8.16
CA ALA A 408 21.67 3.21 -9.29
C ALA A 408 21.14 4.17 -10.36
N ALA A 409 20.55 5.31 -9.97
CA ALA A 409 20.09 6.33 -10.92
C ALA A 409 21.23 6.93 -11.75
N LEU A 410 22.40 7.15 -11.15
CA LEU A 410 23.60 7.59 -11.89
C LEU A 410 24.09 6.50 -12.86
N GLY A 411 24.08 5.24 -12.42
CA GLY A 411 24.39 4.09 -13.28
C GLY A 411 23.45 4.00 -14.48
N ALA A 412 22.15 4.13 -14.25
CA ALA A 412 21.13 4.16 -15.29
C ALA A 412 21.32 5.34 -16.25
N ASP A 413 21.56 6.56 -15.74
CA ASP A 413 21.85 7.74 -16.57
C ASP A 413 23.08 7.52 -17.48
N LYS A 414 24.16 6.93 -16.94
CA LYS A 414 25.33 6.55 -17.75
C LYS A 414 24.93 5.58 -18.86
N HIS A 415 24.20 4.53 -18.53
CA HIS A 415 23.80 3.49 -19.49
C HIS A 415 22.88 4.05 -20.59
N VAL A 416 21.80 4.73 -20.19
CA VAL A 416 20.80 5.31 -21.10
C VAL A 416 21.42 6.31 -22.06
N ASN A 417 22.30 7.19 -21.55
CA ASN A 417 22.97 8.21 -22.36
C ASN A 417 24.26 7.71 -23.03
N LYS A 418 24.53 6.39 -23.00
CA LYS A 418 25.72 5.73 -23.58
C LYS A 418 27.04 6.44 -23.21
N ARG A 419 27.14 6.92 -21.96
CA ARG A 419 28.32 7.66 -21.48
C ARG A 419 29.47 6.71 -21.19
N LYS A 420 30.68 7.10 -21.60
CA LYS A 420 31.90 6.28 -21.43
C LYS A 420 32.26 6.03 -19.96
N ARG A 421 31.95 6.98 -19.06
CA ARG A 421 32.25 6.88 -17.63
C ARG A 421 31.19 7.56 -16.78
N LEU A 422 31.03 7.09 -15.54
CA LEU A 422 30.35 7.86 -14.49
C LEU A 422 31.21 9.08 -14.17
N ILE A 423 30.59 10.25 -14.10
CA ILE A 423 31.25 11.49 -13.66
C ILE A 423 30.83 11.70 -12.20
N PRO A 424 31.76 11.64 -11.24
CA PRO A 424 31.46 11.92 -9.86
C PRO A 424 30.86 13.32 -9.72
N GLN A 425 29.76 13.42 -8.97
CA GLN A 425 29.20 14.70 -8.56
C GLN A 425 29.86 15.06 -7.22
N TYR A 426 30.60 16.17 -7.19
CA TYR A 426 31.19 16.69 -5.97
C TYR A 426 30.16 17.58 -5.26
N SER A 427 29.93 17.34 -3.97
CA SER A 427 29.02 18.09 -3.10
C SER A 427 29.69 19.31 -2.48
#